data_AF-V7F7V7-F1
#
_entry.id   AF-V7F7V7-F1
#
_cell.length_a   1.000
_cell.length_b   1.000
_cell.length_c   1.000
_cell.angle_alpha   90.00
_cell.angle_beta   90.00
_cell.angle_gamma   90.00
#
_symmetry.space_group_name_H-M   'P 1'
#
loop_
_entity.id
_entity.type
_entity.pdbx_description
1 polymer ?
#
loop_
_entity_poly.entity_id
_entity_poly.type
_entity_poly.pdbx_seq_one_letter_code
_entity_poly.pdbx_strand_id
1 'polypeptide(L)'
;MWTDGTVHYWNHWSCFTGPLEAPFFAIGSGTEFALGPLHAGRTAEEAVRIASEYDSLTGGPIHTAKLSPIPNPPNTPISGV
;
A
#
# COMPACT_ATOMS: atom_id res chain seq x y z
N MET A 1 2.14 15.04 -3.94
CA MET A 1 2.17 13.61 -4.27
C MET A 1 3.56 13.34 -4.80
N TRP A 2 4.31 12.41 -4.20
CA TRP A 2 5.64 12.03 -4.70
C TRP A 2 5.47 11.44 -6.10
N THR A 3 6.35 11.80 -7.03
CA THR A 3 6.27 11.43 -8.45
C THR A 3 7.13 10.22 -8.79
N ASP A 4 7.81 9.63 -7.81
CA ASP A 4 8.69 8.48 -7.94
C ASP A 4 7.95 7.13 -7.74
N GLY A 5 6.65 7.18 -7.44
CA GLY A 5 5.80 6.01 -7.19
C GLY A 5 6.18 5.20 -5.96
N THR A 6 6.96 5.79 -5.05
CA THR A 6 7.28 5.17 -3.77
C THR A 6 6.07 5.25 -2.83
N VAL A 7 5.91 4.21 -2.00
CA VAL A 7 4.87 4.16 -0.98
C VAL A 7 5.53 4.41 0.37
N HIS A 8 4.95 5.30 1.17
CA HIS A 8 5.42 5.65 2.50
C HIS A 8 4.32 5.44 3.53
N TYR A 9 4.69 4.96 4.72
CA TYR A 9 3.77 4.86 5.84
C TYR A 9 3.96 6.02 6.81
N TRP A 10 2.85 6.65 7.19
CA TRP A 10 2.79 7.68 8.21
C TRP A 10 1.93 7.16 9.36
N ASN A 11 2.53 7.11 10.56
CA ASN A 11 1.79 6.80 11.78
C ASN A 11 1.52 8.09 12.59
N HIS A 12 0.78 7.95 13.68
CA HIS A 12 0.40 9.07 14.54
C HIS A 12 1.56 9.71 15.31
N TRP A 13 2.78 9.15 15.23
CA TRP A 13 3.99 9.69 15.86
C TRP A 13 4.76 10.64 14.94
N SER A 14 4.24 10.93 13.73
CA SER A 14 4.93 11.74 12.71
C SER A 14 6.32 11.19 12.36
N CYS A 15 6.58 9.92 12.63
CA CYS A 15 7.82 9.25 12.26
C CYS A 15 7.70 8.76 10.82
N PHE A 16 8.63 9.22 9.98
CA PHE A 16 8.76 8.79 8.60
C PHE A 16 9.45 7.42 8.53
N THR A 17 8.83 6.43 7.89
CA THR A 17 9.41 5.08 7.76
C THR A 17 10.45 4.95 6.65
N GLY A 18 10.63 5.95 5.79
CA GLY A 18 11.26 5.75 4.48
C GLY A 18 10.30 5.08 3.48
N PRO A 19 10.77 4.77 2.26
CA PRO A 19 10.02 3.93 1.31
C PRO A 19 9.72 2.55 1.91
N LEU A 20 8.51 2.05 1.68
CA LEU A 20 8.15 0.68 2.05
C LEU A 20 8.79 -0.31 1.06
N GLU A 21 9.77 -1.06 1.52
CA GLU A 21 10.43 -2.13 0.78
C GLU A 21 9.78 -3.48 1.09
N ALA A 22 8.54 -3.68 0.64
CA ALA A 22 7.80 -4.93 0.83
C ALA A 22 6.81 -5.18 -0.32
N PRO A 23 6.54 -6.45 -0.69
CA PRO A 23 5.57 -6.77 -1.75
C PRO A 23 4.14 -6.36 -1.38
N PHE A 24 3.83 -6.29 -0.09
CA PHE A 24 2.56 -5.82 0.44
C PHE A 24 2.74 -5.33 1.88
N PHE A 25 1.80 -4.50 2.31
CA PHE A 25 1.76 -3.92 3.65
C PHE A 25 0.30 -3.80 4.10
N ALA A 26 0.03 -4.02 5.37
CA ALA A 26 -1.30 -3.89 5.98
C ALA A 26 -1.20 -3.05 7.25
N ILE A 27 -2.22 -2.23 7.50
CA ILE A 27 -2.32 -1.35 8.67
C ILE A 27 -3.70 -1.46 9.32
N GLY A 28 -3.75 -1.26 10.64
CA GLY A 28 -4.98 -1.37 11.44
C GLY A 28 -5.04 -2.66 12.28
N SER A 29 -6.12 -2.83 13.03
CA SER A 29 -6.35 -3.99 13.92
C SER A 29 -6.43 -5.32 13.16
N GLY A 30 -6.97 -5.32 11.94
CA GLY A 30 -7.10 -6.51 11.09
C GLY A 30 -5.82 -6.99 10.41
N THR A 31 -4.65 -6.40 10.73
CA THR A 31 -3.38 -6.66 10.04
C THR A 31 -3.00 -8.14 10.03
N GLU A 32 -3.12 -8.83 11.17
CA GLU A 32 -2.74 -10.25 11.29
C GLU A 32 -3.60 -11.17 10.41
N PHE A 33 -4.88 -10.83 10.23
CA PHE A 33 -5.81 -11.55 9.37
C PHE A 33 -5.60 -11.24 7.88
N ALA A 34 -5.09 -10.06 7.53
CA ALA A 34 -4.84 -9.65 6.16
C ALA A 34 -3.49 -10.18 5.60
N LEU A 35 -2.45 -10.25 6.45
CA LEU A 35 -1.10 -10.65 6.01
C LEU A 35 -1.02 -12.09 5.50
N GLY A 36 -1.77 -13.02 6.10
CA GLY A 36 -1.82 -14.42 5.67
C GLY A 36 -2.33 -14.59 4.23
N PRO A 37 -3.54 -14.11 3.89
CA PRO A 37 -4.05 -14.10 2.53
C PRO A 37 -3.12 -13.43 1.52
N LEU A 38 -2.50 -12.30 1.88
CA LEU A 38 -1.53 -11.62 1.02
C LEU A 38 -0.30 -12.50 0.74
N HIS A 39 0.25 -13.16 1.76
CA HIS A 39 1.32 -14.16 1.59
C HIS A 39 0.90 -15.33 0.70
N ALA A 40 -0.39 -15.71 0.73
CA ALA A 40 -0.95 -16.77 -0.11
C ALA A 40 -1.26 -16.32 -1.55
N GLY A 41 -0.90 -15.09 -1.94
CA GLY A 41 -1.11 -14.57 -3.30
C GLY A 41 -2.54 -14.08 -3.56
N ARG A 42 -3.34 -13.85 -2.51
CA ARG A 42 -4.67 -13.23 -2.64
C ARG A 42 -4.55 -11.75 -2.93
N THR A 43 -5.59 -11.22 -3.55
CA THR A 43 -5.72 -9.78 -3.80
C THR A 43 -5.90 -9.00 -2.49
N ALA A 44 -5.60 -7.69 -2.52
CA ALA A 44 -5.83 -6.82 -1.37
C ALA A 44 -7.31 -6.79 -0.95
N GLU A 45 -8.24 -6.83 -1.92
CA GLU A 45 -9.68 -6.90 -1.65
C GLU A 45 -10.07 -8.18 -0.90
N GLU A 46 -9.58 -9.34 -1.35
CA GLU A 46 -9.82 -10.61 -0.66
C GLU A 46 -9.23 -10.63 0.75
N ALA A 47 -8.04 -10.07 0.94
CA ALA A 47 -7.40 -9.98 2.25
C ALA A 47 -8.19 -9.10 3.22
N VAL A 48 -8.69 -7.94 2.77
CA VAL A 48 -9.57 -7.07 3.58
C VAL A 48 -10.88 -7.76 3.89
N ARG A 49 -11.46 -8.49 2.93
CA ARG A 49 -12.71 -9.25 3.15
C ARG A 49 -12.54 -10.29 4.26
N ILE A 50 -11.41 -11.01 4.29
CA ILE A 50 -11.08 -11.97 5.36
C ILE A 50 -10.85 -11.23 6.68
N ALA A 51 -10.13 -10.12 6.68
CA ALA A 51 -9.93 -9.32 7.90
C ALA A 51 -11.27 -8.83 8.48
N SER A 52 -12.21 -8.37 7.65
CA SER A 52 -13.56 -7.97 8.06
C SER A 52 -14.41 -9.10 8.64
N GLU A 53 -14.06 -10.36 8.36
CA GLU A 53 -14.78 -11.52 8.90
C GLU A 53 -14.31 -11.88 10.31
N TYR A 54 -13.01 -11.67 10.61
CA TYR A 54 -12.38 -12.15 11.84
C TYR A 54 -11.96 -11.06 12.83
N ASP A 55 -11.75 -9.82 12.38
CA ASP A 55 -11.47 -8.67 13.25
C ASP A 55 -12.74 -7.86 13.50
N SER A 56 -13.20 -7.80 14.75
CA SER A 56 -14.44 -7.11 15.13
C SER A 56 -14.41 -5.59 14.94
N LEU A 57 -13.21 -5.02 14.76
CA LEU A 57 -12.99 -3.59 14.50
C LEU A 57 -12.85 -3.27 13.01
N THR A 58 -12.86 -4.28 12.14
CA THR A 58 -12.76 -4.13 10.68
C THR A 58 -14.11 -4.47 10.02
N GLY A 59 -14.54 -3.68 9.03
CA GLY A 59 -15.79 -3.93 8.32
C GLY A 59 -16.22 -2.79 7.40
N GLY A 60 -17.48 -2.82 6.98
CA GLY A 60 -18.07 -1.84 6.06
C GLY A 60 -17.76 -2.09 4.58
N PRO A 61 -18.08 -1.14 3.69
CA PRO A 61 -17.80 -1.26 2.26
C PRO A 61 -16.29 -1.33 1.98
N ILE A 62 -15.89 -2.27 1.11
CA ILE A 62 -14.50 -2.37 0.66
C ILE A 62 -14.30 -1.44 -0.54
N HIS A 63 -13.28 -0.59 -0.47
CA HIS A 63 -12.86 0.29 -1.54
C HIS A 63 -11.47 -0.09 -2.04
N THR A 64 -11.35 -0.23 -3.36
CA THR A 64 -10.08 -0.54 -4.01
C THR A 64 -9.62 0.63 -4.88
N ALA A 65 -8.33 0.97 -4.81
CA ALA A 65 -7.69 1.92 -5.71
C ALA A 65 -6.49 1.25 -6.40
N LYS A 66 -6.24 1.64 -7.65
CA LYS A 66 -5.02 1.28 -8.37
C LYS A 66 -4.19 2.55 -8.54
N LEU A 67 -2.89 2.46 -8.28
CA LEU A 67 -1.99 3.54 -8.60
C LEU A 67 -1.90 3.67 -10.12
N SER A 68 -2.00 4.91 -10.60
CA SER A 68 -1.67 5.22 -11.99
C SER A 68 -0.19 4.92 -12.22
N PRO A 69 0.21 4.41 -13.40
CA PRO A 69 1.62 4.35 -13.76
C PRO A 69 2.24 5.74 -13.62
N ILE A 70 3.45 5.80 -13.09
CA ILE A 70 4.22 7.04 -13.07
C ILE A 70 4.37 7.51 -14.54
N PRO A 71 4.02 8.75 -14.89
CA PRO A 71 4.35 9.28 -16.20
C PRO A 71 5.85 9.22 -16.41
N ASN A 72 6.32 8.66 -17.54
CA ASN A 72 7.75 8.67 -17.85
C ASN A 72 8.30 10.09 -17.64
N PRO A 73 9.40 10.28 -16.91
CA PRO A 73 10.01 11.59 -16.79
C PRO A 73 10.29 12.10 -18.21
N PRO A 74 10.03 13.39 -18.50
CA PRO A 74 10.28 13.92 -19.83
C PRO A 74 11.72 13.65 -20.22
N ASN A 75 11.92 13.01 -21.39
CA ASN A 75 13.23 12.79 -22.01
C ASN A 75 13.88 14.16 -22.27
N THR A 76 14.47 14.73 -21.24
CA THR A 76 15.26 15.96 -21.36
C THR A 76 16.68 15.49 -21.56
N PRO A 77 17.28 15.66 -22.75
CA PRO A 77 18.70 15.39 -22.92
C PRO A 77 19.46 16.23 -21.88
N ILE A 78 20.32 15.57 -21.12
CA ILE A 78 21.28 16.23 -20.23
C ILE A 78 22.16 17.12 -21.11
N SER A 79 21.82 18.41 -21.18
CA SER A 79 22.63 19.41 -21.85
C SER A 79 23.76 19.81 -20.91
N GLY A 80 24.99 19.49 -21.30
CA GLY A 80 26.20 20.08 -20.72
C GLY A 80 27.19 19.06 -20.19
N VAL A 81 27.99 18.50 -21.10
CA VAL A 81 29.43 18.29 -20.87
C VAL A 81 30.16 19.59 -21.17
#